data_AF-A0A7V9T631-F1
#
_entry.id   AF-A0A7V9T631-F1
#
_cell.length_a   1.000
_cell.length_b   1.000
_cell.length_c   1.000
_cell.angle_alpha   90.00
_cell.angle_beta   90.00
_cell.angle_gamma   90.00
#
_symmetry.space_group_name_H-M   'P 1'
#
loop_
_entity.id
_entity.type
_entity.pdbx_description
1 polymer ?
#
loop_
_entity_poly.entity_id
_entity_poly.type
_entity_poly.pdbx_seq_one_letter_code
_entity_poly.pdbx_strand_id
1 'polypeptide(L)'
;MPNRKPARWVAQRAMIGVKDLPSNVSWVLSKTLAQPAGAAVNGTRDRAHQVSAGIHDAVPGTDSVAVRLKRAREAAERAEQAEREALDEARRAKELGDHASKVSTEGQRRVRAAEDGGAKDVKAEVAEARRKADEKVEETRARAQQKADDNVRAVSDDARRDDEQARAEAEKAQERARDRIAEATEQMADARRLADEAAEAAQEAAAQAQRRAQELAGEARERAQEADERVTEAEQAQQTAASHAGDIARALRAPEVPDDLDELTRKELLDLAVTLDVTGRSAMNKDELVSAIDEASRQKR
;
A
#
# COMPACT_ATOMS: atom_id res chain seq x y z
N MET A 1 16.71 -2.78 20.55
CA MET A 1 17.26 -2.80 21.92
C MET A 1 16.87 -1.50 22.64
N PRO A 2 16.13 -1.54 23.76
CA PRO A 2 16.00 -0.38 24.63
C PRO A 2 16.73 -0.62 25.96
N ASN A 3 17.76 0.20 26.20
CA ASN A 3 18.50 0.27 27.45
C ASN A 3 17.61 0.82 28.58
N ARG A 4 17.33 -0.05 29.56
CA ARG A 4 16.71 0.32 30.84
C ARG A 4 17.78 0.94 31.75
N LYS A 5 17.50 2.11 32.33
CA LYS A 5 18.27 2.68 33.45
C LYS A 5 17.60 2.28 34.78
N PRO A 6 18.17 1.37 35.60
CA PRO A 6 17.55 0.91 36.85
C PRO A 6 17.82 1.82 38.06
N ALA A 7 18.63 2.89 37.92
CA ALA A 7 19.13 3.64 39.07
C ALA A 7 18.19 4.75 39.61
N ARG A 8 17.19 5.21 38.85
CA ARG A 8 16.25 6.26 39.35
C ARG A 8 15.07 5.72 40.17
N TRP A 9 14.85 4.40 40.17
CA TRP A 9 13.72 3.80 40.86
C TRP A 9 13.99 3.55 42.36
N VAL A 10 15.26 3.37 42.75
CA VAL A 10 15.62 3.07 44.15
C VAL A 10 15.74 4.34 45.01
N ALA A 11 16.13 5.48 44.43
CA ALA A 11 16.25 6.75 45.17
C ALA A 11 14.89 7.42 45.49
N GLN A 12 13.81 7.04 44.79
CA GLN A 12 12.47 7.61 45.03
C GLN A 12 11.68 6.87 46.12
N ARG A 13 12.26 5.85 46.76
CA ARG A 13 11.60 5.03 47.80
C ARG A 13 12.07 5.32 49.23
N ALA A 14 12.97 6.28 49.42
CA ALA A 14 13.44 6.71 50.74
C ALA A 14 12.68 7.92 51.34
N MET A 15 11.72 8.52 50.62
CA MET A 15 10.93 9.67 51.10
C MET A 15 9.43 9.39 51.35
N ILE A 16 9.01 8.12 51.38
CA ILE A 16 7.60 7.74 51.61
C ILE A 16 7.50 6.73 52.76
N GLY A 17 8.22 6.97 53.85
CA GLY A 17 8.30 6.07 55.01
C GLY A 17 8.02 6.74 56.36
N VAL A 18 7.35 7.89 56.39
CA VAL A 18 7.01 8.59 57.66
C VAL A 18 5.51 8.85 57.81
N LYS A 19 4.68 8.45 56.83
CA LYS A 19 3.25 8.80 56.83
C LYS A 19 2.29 7.69 57.27
N ASP A 20 2.78 6.48 57.49
CA ASP A 20 2.01 5.37 58.08
C ASP A 20 2.75 4.81 59.30
N LEU A 21 2.73 5.57 60.40
CA LEU A 21 2.90 4.98 61.72
C LEU A 21 1.50 4.55 62.20
N PRO A 22 1.27 3.26 62.48
CA PRO A 22 0.00 2.83 63.04
C PRO A 22 -0.20 3.47 64.42
N SER A 23 -1.44 3.88 64.68
CA SER A 23 -1.92 4.78 65.75
C SER A 23 -1.69 4.31 67.20
N ASN A 24 -0.84 3.32 67.42
CA ASN A 24 -0.63 2.59 68.66
C ASN A 24 0.76 2.83 69.30
N VAL A 25 1.62 3.65 68.68
CA VAL A 25 2.94 4.02 69.25
C VAL A 25 2.86 5.27 70.16
N SER A 26 1.82 6.08 70.02
CA SER A 26 1.58 7.25 70.89
C SER A 26 1.28 6.89 72.35
N TRP A 27 0.81 5.67 72.64
CA TRP A 27 0.54 5.22 74.01
C TRP A 27 1.79 4.74 74.75
N VAL A 28 2.84 4.31 74.04
CA VAL A 28 4.09 3.81 74.67
C VAL A 28 5.07 4.96 74.96
N LEU A 29 4.97 6.09 74.27
CA LEU A 29 5.82 7.26 74.52
C LEU A 29 5.33 8.21 75.63
N SER A 30 4.10 8.03 76.15
CA SER A 30 3.56 8.82 77.27
C SER A 30 3.96 8.28 78.66
N LYS A 31 4.72 7.18 78.73
CA LYS A 31 5.07 6.52 80.00
C LYS A 31 6.49 6.81 80.51
N THR A 32 7.30 7.59 79.79
CA THR A 32 8.72 7.78 80.13
C THR A 32 9.18 9.22 80.33
N LEU A 33 8.29 10.21 80.30
CA LEU A 33 8.63 11.61 80.59
C LEU A 33 7.62 12.25 81.56
N ALA A 34 7.52 11.69 82.77
CA ALA A 34 6.97 12.37 83.95
C ALA A 34 7.41 11.68 85.25
N GLN A 35 8.70 11.69 85.55
CA GLN A 35 9.22 11.77 86.92
C GLN A 35 10.53 12.55 86.90
N PRO A 36 10.72 13.48 87.86
CA PRO A 36 11.68 13.13 88.89
C PRO A 36 11.21 13.43 90.33
N ALA A 37 11.67 12.53 91.20
CA ALA A 37 12.10 12.70 92.59
C ALA A 37 11.08 13.02 93.70
N GLY A 38 10.89 12.04 94.59
CA GLY A 38 10.34 12.21 95.93
C GLY A 38 10.19 10.87 96.64
N ALA A 39 11.06 10.60 97.61
CA ALA A 39 11.27 9.34 98.29
C ALA A 39 10.15 8.86 99.23
N ALA A 40 10.18 7.54 99.52
CA ALA A 40 9.58 6.83 100.66
C ALA A 40 8.06 6.60 100.56
N VAL A 41 7.48 5.39 100.70
CA VAL A 41 7.76 4.31 101.65
C VAL A 41 7.22 2.96 101.11
N ASN A 42 8.03 1.91 101.29
CA ASN A 42 7.69 0.49 101.15
C ASN A 42 6.45 0.10 101.97
N GLY A 43 5.58 -0.81 101.53
CA GLY A 43 5.76 -2.22 101.86
C GLY A 43 5.92 -2.46 103.38
N THR A 44 4.83 -2.83 104.06
CA THR A 44 4.74 -3.64 105.31
C THR A 44 3.26 -3.61 105.77
N ARG A 45 2.40 -4.54 105.35
CA ARG A 45 2.07 -5.76 106.13
C ARG A 45 3.19 -6.20 107.08
N ASP A 46 3.15 -5.69 108.30
CA ASP A 46 3.51 -6.41 109.55
C ASP A 46 3.53 -5.41 110.73
N ARG A 47 2.42 -5.37 111.48
CA ARG A 47 2.42 -4.98 112.91
C ARG A 47 1.09 -5.36 113.55
N ALA A 48 0.87 -6.66 113.63
CA ALA A 48 0.21 -7.23 114.80
C ALA A 48 1.22 -7.29 115.95
N HIS A 49 0.77 -7.00 117.18
CA HIS A 49 1.40 -7.23 118.49
C HIS A 49 2.65 -6.43 118.92
N GLN A 50 2.39 -5.38 119.71
CA GLN A 50 3.10 -4.98 120.97
C GLN A 50 2.29 -3.80 121.54
N VAL A 51 1.40 -3.94 122.52
CA VAL A 51 1.58 -4.29 123.94
C VAL A 51 2.67 -3.49 124.65
N SER A 52 2.24 -2.95 125.79
CA SER A 52 2.98 -2.39 126.94
C SER A 52 3.70 -1.07 126.76
N ALA A 53 3.09 0.01 127.26
CA ALA A 53 3.47 0.62 128.55
C ALA A 53 2.91 2.04 128.59
N GLY A 54 2.02 2.30 129.54
CA GLY A 54 1.31 3.57 129.67
C GLY A 54 -0.01 3.48 130.43
N ILE A 55 -0.28 2.37 131.11
CA ILE A 55 -1.12 2.38 132.31
C ILE A 55 -0.18 2.77 133.44
N HIS A 56 -0.19 4.05 133.82
CA HIS A 56 0.14 4.44 135.18
C HIS A 56 -0.71 5.64 135.59
N ASP A 57 -1.56 5.35 136.57
CA ASP A 57 -2.13 6.27 137.56
C ASP A 57 -2.92 7.49 137.09
N ALA A 58 -4.22 7.28 136.95
CA ALA A 58 -5.19 8.27 137.42
C ALA A 58 -6.21 7.56 138.32
N VAL A 59 -5.87 7.55 139.61
CA VAL A 59 -6.64 7.07 140.76
C VAL A 59 -8.14 7.43 140.62
N PRO A 60 -9.07 6.46 140.63
CA PRO A 60 -10.50 6.75 140.76
C PRO A 60 -10.82 7.02 142.23
N GLY A 61 -10.41 8.18 142.73
CA GLY A 61 -10.50 8.54 144.15
C GLY A 61 -11.22 9.86 144.36
N THR A 62 -12.44 9.77 144.88
CA THR A 62 -13.19 10.85 145.56
C THR A 62 -13.45 12.15 144.80
N ASP A 63 -13.64 12.10 143.47
CA ASP A 63 -14.41 13.14 142.79
C ASP A 63 -15.90 12.91 143.12
N SER A 64 -16.51 13.88 143.82
CA SER A 64 -17.93 13.85 144.18
C SER A 64 -18.80 13.56 142.95
N VAL A 65 -19.95 12.89 143.13
CA VAL A 65 -20.91 12.56 142.06
C VAL A 65 -21.22 13.77 141.15
N ALA A 66 -21.16 14.98 141.70
CA ALA A 66 -21.28 16.24 140.97
C ALA A 66 -20.20 16.47 139.90
N VAL A 67 -18.93 16.09 140.14
CA VAL A 67 -17.84 16.25 139.17
C VAL A 67 -18.00 15.27 138.01
N ARG A 68 -18.47 14.04 138.27
CA ARG A 68 -18.76 13.06 137.21
C ARG A 68 -19.95 13.46 136.35
N LEU A 69 -21.03 13.97 136.97
CA LEU A 69 -22.19 14.53 136.24
C LEU A 69 -21.79 15.76 135.42
N LYS A 70 -20.94 16.63 135.94
CA LYS A 70 -20.40 17.78 135.21
C LYS A 70 -19.56 17.35 134.01
N ARG A 71 -18.64 16.40 134.20
CA ARG A 71 -17.79 15.86 133.12
C ARG A 71 -18.59 15.08 132.07
N ALA A 72 -19.68 14.42 132.48
CA ALA A 72 -20.63 13.76 131.57
C ALA A 72 -21.47 14.77 130.77
N ARG A 73 -21.91 15.88 131.38
CA ARG A 73 -22.57 16.99 130.66
C ARG A 73 -21.61 17.67 129.69
N GLU A 74 -20.40 17.99 130.11
CA GLU A 74 -19.35 18.56 129.23
C GLU A 74 -18.97 17.59 128.09
N ALA A 75 -19.04 16.28 128.32
CA ALA A 75 -18.84 15.28 127.27
C ALA A 75 -20.02 15.21 126.31
N ALA A 76 -21.26 15.27 126.81
CA ALA A 76 -22.47 15.31 125.99
C ALA A 76 -22.57 16.61 125.17
N GLU A 77 -22.25 17.76 125.76
CA GLU A 77 -22.21 19.06 125.07
C GLU A 77 -21.14 19.07 123.96
N ARG A 78 -19.95 18.51 124.21
CA ARG A 78 -18.93 18.34 123.17
C ARG A 78 -19.36 17.37 122.08
N ALA A 79 -20.07 16.30 122.42
CA ALA A 79 -20.60 15.35 121.45
C ALA A 79 -21.69 15.98 120.58
N GLU A 80 -22.63 16.73 121.16
CA GLU A 80 -23.64 17.49 120.42
C GLU A 80 -23.01 18.57 119.53
N GLN A 81 -21.97 19.26 120.02
CA GLN A 81 -21.27 20.26 119.21
C GLN A 81 -20.51 19.61 118.05
N ALA A 82 -19.83 18.49 118.27
CA ALA A 82 -19.18 17.73 117.21
C ALA A 82 -20.19 17.16 116.19
N GLU A 83 -21.38 16.75 116.63
CA GLU A 83 -22.46 16.31 115.73
C GLU A 83 -22.96 17.48 114.86
N ARG A 84 -23.17 18.66 115.46
CA ARG A 84 -23.58 19.87 114.71
C ARG A 84 -22.52 20.27 113.67
N GLU A 85 -21.25 20.28 114.06
CA GLU A 85 -20.13 20.55 113.15
C GLU A 85 -20.05 19.50 112.01
N ALA A 86 -20.24 18.21 112.32
CA ALA A 86 -20.26 17.16 111.31
C ALA A 86 -21.44 17.27 110.35
N LEU A 87 -22.63 17.67 110.83
CA LEU A 87 -23.81 17.90 110.00
C LEU A 87 -23.65 19.14 109.10
N ASP A 88 -23.07 20.22 109.62
CA ASP A 88 -22.79 21.42 108.84
C ASP A 88 -21.72 21.14 107.76
N GLU A 89 -20.69 20.37 108.08
CA GLU A 89 -19.68 19.95 107.11
C GLU A 89 -20.26 18.98 106.06
N ALA A 90 -21.14 18.06 106.46
CA ALA A 90 -21.86 17.18 105.54
C ALA A 90 -22.79 17.96 104.59
N ARG A 91 -23.46 19.02 105.08
CA ARG A 91 -24.27 19.92 104.24
C ARG A 91 -23.40 20.67 103.24
N ARG A 92 -22.29 21.25 103.68
CA ARG A 92 -21.31 21.92 102.79
C ARG A 92 -20.76 20.95 101.75
N ALA A 93 -20.40 19.73 102.15
CA ALA A 93 -19.91 18.70 101.24
C ALA A 93 -20.96 18.31 100.19
N LYS A 94 -22.23 18.20 100.59
CA LYS A 94 -23.35 17.97 99.66
C LYS A 94 -23.52 19.13 98.67
N GLU A 95 -23.55 20.37 99.15
CA GLU A 95 -23.67 21.56 98.30
C GLU A 95 -22.51 21.67 97.29
N LEU A 96 -21.27 21.42 97.74
CA LEU A 96 -20.10 21.38 96.88
C LEU A 96 -20.18 20.23 95.86
N GLY A 97 -20.67 19.06 96.27
CA GLY A 97 -20.89 17.91 95.39
C GLY A 97 -21.95 18.18 94.31
N ASP A 98 -23.08 18.76 94.70
CA ASP A 98 -24.16 19.17 93.78
C ASP A 98 -23.66 20.25 92.81
N HIS A 99 -22.89 21.22 93.30
CA HIS A 99 -22.25 22.23 92.46
C HIS A 99 -21.26 21.63 91.46
N ALA A 100 -20.38 20.74 91.91
CA ALA A 100 -19.42 20.05 91.05
C ALA A 100 -20.13 19.20 89.97
N SER A 101 -21.20 18.49 90.34
CA SER A 101 -22.02 17.72 89.40
C SER A 101 -22.69 18.60 88.35
N LYS A 102 -23.22 19.76 88.76
CA LYS A 102 -23.82 20.74 87.85
C LYS A 102 -22.80 21.30 86.87
N VAL A 103 -21.62 21.72 87.37
CA VAL A 103 -20.52 22.24 86.54
C VAL A 103 -20.02 21.17 85.56
N SER A 104 -19.87 19.92 86.02
CA SER A 104 -19.47 18.80 85.16
C SER A 104 -20.48 18.53 84.04
N THR A 105 -21.78 18.50 84.38
CA THR A 105 -22.86 18.29 83.40
C THR A 105 -22.91 19.43 82.37
N GLU A 106 -22.77 20.68 82.82
CA GLU A 106 -22.73 21.84 81.94
C GLU A 106 -21.48 21.84 81.06
N GLY A 107 -20.32 21.48 81.61
CA GLY A 107 -19.07 21.29 80.87
C GLY A 107 -19.23 20.24 79.77
N GLN A 108 -19.80 19.07 80.08
CA GLN A 108 -20.07 18.02 79.09
C GLN A 108 -21.03 18.49 78.00
N ARG A 109 -22.06 19.27 78.33
CA ARG A 109 -22.98 19.86 77.33
C ARG A 109 -22.25 20.83 76.41
N ARG A 110 -21.38 21.70 76.95
CA ARG A 110 -20.59 22.64 76.15
C ARG A 110 -19.61 21.91 75.22
N VAL A 111 -18.95 20.86 75.71
CA VAL A 111 -18.06 20.02 74.88
C VAL A 111 -18.85 19.36 73.75
N ARG A 112 -19.98 18.70 74.04
CA ARG A 112 -20.82 18.09 72.98
C ARG A 112 -21.34 19.11 71.97
N ALA A 113 -21.78 20.28 72.42
CA ALA A 113 -22.23 21.35 71.52
C ALA A 113 -21.09 21.85 70.62
N ALA A 114 -19.86 21.94 71.15
CA ALA A 114 -18.68 22.30 70.38
C ALA A 114 -18.27 21.19 69.38
N GLU A 115 -18.35 19.91 69.79
CA GLU A 115 -18.12 18.75 68.91
C GLU A 115 -19.14 18.69 67.78
N ASP A 116 -20.44 18.86 68.08
CA ASP A 116 -21.50 18.87 67.09
C ASP A 116 -21.39 20.07 66.13
N GLY A 117 -21.01 21.24 66.65
CA GLY A 117 -20.72 22.43 65.85
C GLY A 117 -19.54 22.19 64.91
N GLY A 118 -18.40 21.74 65.44
CA GLY A 118 -17.22 21.43 64.64
C GLY A 118 -17.46 20.33 63.61
N ALA A 119 -18.24 19.29 63.94
CA ALA A 119 -18.60 18.25 62.98
C ALA A 119 -19.47 18.78 61.83
N LYS A 120 -20.38 19.74 62.10
CA LYS A 120 -21.18 20.40 61.07
C LYS A 120 -20.33 21.30 60.19
N ASP A 121 -19.41 22.07 60.76
CA ASP A 121 -18.52 22.95 60.02
C ASP A 121 -17.59 22.14 59.11
N VAL A 122 -16.97 21.07 59.64
CA VAL A 122 -16.16 20.14 58.83
C VAL A 122 -16.99 19.52 57.70
N LYS A 123 -18.24 19.12 57.96
CA LYS A 123 -19.13 18.57 56.93
C LYS A 123 -19.46 19.61 55.85
N ALA A 124 -19.71 20.86 56.24
CA ALA A 124 -19.99 21.96 55.31
C ALA A 124 -18.78 22.26 54.42
N GLU A 125 -17.59 22.37 55.00
CA GLU A 125 -16.33 22.58 54.29
C GLU A 125 -16.02 21.43 53.31
N VAL A 126 -16.20 20.18 53.76
CA VAL A 126 -16.01 19.01 52.88
C VAL A 126 -17.02 19.00 51.73
N ALA A 127 -18.28 19.37 51.98
CA ALA A 127 -19.29 19.45 50.93
C ALA A 127 -18.97 20.55 49.91
N GLU A 128 -18.49 21.71 50.35
CA GLU A 128 -18.07 22.79 49.47
C GLU A 128 -16.82 22.42 48.65
N ALA A 129 -15.81 21.83 49.29
CA ALA A 129 -14.61 21.36 48.62
C ALA A 129 -14.93 20.33 47.55
N ARG A 130 -15.87 19.40 47.82
CA ARG A 130 -16.36 18.44 46.82
C ARG A 130 -17.05 19.13 45.65
N ARG A 131 -17.98 20.04 45.91
CA ARG A 131 -18.66 20.80 44.83
C ARG A 131 -17.65 21.52 43.93
N LYS A 132 -16.67 22.22 44.51
CA LYS A 132 -15.61 22.91 43.76
C LYS A 132 -14.74 21.95 42.95
N ALA A 133 -14.42 20.78 43.52
CA ALA A 133 -13.66 19.75 42.81
C ALA A 133 -14.47 19.18 41.63
N ASP A 134 -15.75 18.86 41.84
CA ASP A 134 -16.63 18.32 40.81
C ASP A 134 -16.83 19.33 39.67
N GLU A 135 -17.06 20.61 39.99
CA GLU A 135 -17.13 21.70 39.00
C GLU A 135 -15.84 21.80 38.19
N LYS A 136 -14.67 21.69 38.84
CA LYS A 136 -13.39 21.74 38.15
C LYS A 136 -13.18 20.54 37.23
N VAL A 137 -13.64 19.36 37.63
CA VAL A 137 -13.57 18.15 36.81
C VAL A 137 -14.46 18.31 35.58
N GLU A 138 -15.69 18.79 35.75
CA GLU A 138 -16.62 18.99 34.63
C GLU A 138 -16.14 20.09 33.66
N GLU A 139 -15.61 21.22 34.16
CA GLU A 139 -14.98 22.24 33.31
C GLU A 139 -13.82 21.65 32.50
N THR A 140 -12.97 20.85 33.17
CA THR A 140 -11.82 20.21 32.52
C THR A 140 -12.27 19.20 31.46
N ARG A 141 -13.32 18.43 31.77
CA ARG A 141 -13.91 17.45 30.86
C ARG A 141 -14.51 18.13 29.63
N ALA A 142 -15.28 19.21 29.82
CA ALA A 142 -15.88 19.98 28.74
C ALA A 142 -14.80 20.56 27.80
N ARG A 143 -13.72 21.12 28.35
CA ARG A 143 -12.57 21.61 27.55
C ARG A 143 -11.86 20.49 26.81
N ALA A 144 -11.65 19.34 27.45
CA ALA A 144 -11.03 18.19 26.82
C ALA A 144 -11.90 17.65 25.67
N GLN A 145 -13.22 17.58 25.88
CA GLN A 145 -14.18 17.17 24.86
C GLN A 145 -14.19 18.14 23.69
N GLN A 146 -14.29 19.44 23.96
CA GLN A 146 -14.24 20.47 22.90
C GLN A 146 -12.96 20.36 22.08
N LYS A 147 -11.80 20.21 22.72
CA LYS A 147 -10.52 20.02 22.01
C LYS A 147 -10.51 18.74 21.18
N ALA A 148 -11.10 17.66 21.68
CA ALA A 148 -11.22 16.41 20.93
C ALA A 148 -12.12 16.60 19.70
N ASP A 149 -13.26 17.27 19.86
CA ASP A 149 -14.20 17.58 18.77
C ASP A 149 -13.56 18.49 17.71
N ASP A 150 -12.83 19.52 18.14
CA ASP A 150 -12.11 20.43 17.24
C ASP A 150 -11.01 19.70 16.46
N ASN A 151 -10.28 18.77 17.10
CA ASN A 151 -9.32 17.92 16.40
C ASN A 151 -10.00 17.01 15.37
N VAL A 152 -11.13 16.37 15.73
CA VAL A 152 -11.88 15.52 14.80
C VAL A 152 -12.39 16.32 13.61
N ARG A 153 -12.91 17.53 13.85
CA ARG A 153 -13.34 18.44 12.77
C ARG A 153 -12.18 18.82 11.87
N ALA A 154 -11.05 19.24 12.43
CA ALA A 154 -9.87 19.62 11.64
C ALA A 154 -9.38 18.47 10.74
N VAL A 155 -9.27 17.26 11.30
CA VAL A 155 -8.87 16.06 10.52
C VAL A 155 -9.91 15.72 9.45
N SER A 156 -11.20 15.88 9.75
CA SER A 156 -12.27 15.62 8.78
C SER A 156 -12.28 16.63 7.64
N ASP A 157 -12.05 17.92 7.94
CA ASP A 157 -11.96 18.98 6.95
C ASP A 157 -10.76 18.81 6.03
N ASP A 158 -9.60 18.45 6.60
CA ASP A 158 -8.39 18.16 5.81
C ASP A 158 -8.60 16.94 4.91
N ALA A 159 -9.15 15.84 5.45
CA ALA A 159 -9.47 14.65 4.65
C ALA A 159 -10.47 14.94 3.51
N ARG A 160 -11.43 15.85 3.74
CA ARG A 160 -12.36 16.29 2.70
C ARG A 160 -11.68 17.10 1.61
N ARG A 161 -10.77 18.01 1.96
CA ARG A 161 -9.98 18.77 0.96
C ARG A 161 -9.11 17.84 0.12
N ASP A 162 -8.50 16.85 0.74
CA ASP A 162 -7.69 15.84 0.03
C ASP A 162 -8.54 15.01 -0.95
N ASP A 163 -9.75 14.58 -0.54
CA ASP A 163 -10.70 13.88 -1.44
C ASP A 163 -11.15 14.78 -2.59
N GLU A 164 -11.50 16.04 -2.32
CA GLU A 164 -11.89 17.01 -3.36
C GLU A 164 -10.74 17.26 -4.36
N GLN A 165 -9.50 17.38 -3.88
CA GLN A 165 -8.32 17.53 -4.75
C GLN A 165 -8.09 16.27 -5.59
N ALA A 166 -8.12 15.09 -4.98
CA ALA A 166 -7.91 13.82 -5.68
C ALA A 166 -8.96 13.59 -6.78
N ARG A 167 -10.23 13.95 -6.52
CA ARG A 167 -11.30 13.91 -7.53
C ARG A 167 -11.04 14.87 -8.67
N ALA A 168 -10.66 16.12 -8.39
CA ALA A 168 -10.35 17.10 -9.42
C ALA A 168 -9.15 16.67 -10.30
N GLU A 169 -8.14 16.02 -9.70
CA GLU A 169 -7.01 15.46 -10.44
C GLU A 169 -7.43 14.27 -11.32
N ALA A 170 -8.29 13.39 -10.80
CA ALA A 170 -8.84 12.26 -11.53
C ALA A 170 -9.69 12.70 -12.73
N GLU A 171 -10.54 13.72 -12.55
CA GLU A 171 -11.35 14.31 -13.63
C GLU A 171 -10.46 14.90 -14.73
N LYS A 172 -9.44 15.68 -14.37
CA LYS A 172 -8.45 16.21 -15.34
C LYS A 172 -7.70 15.09 -16.06
N ALA A 173 -7.37 14.01 -15.36
CA ALA A 173 -6.72 12.86 -15.99
C ALA A 173 -7.65 12.13 -16.97
N GLN A 174 -8.93 12.00 -16.63
CA GLN A 174 -9.94 11.42 -17.52
C GLN A 174 -10.16 12.28 -18.76
N GLU A 175 -10.24 13.61 -18.61
CA GLU A 175 -10.35 14.55 -19.73
C GLU A 175 -9.17 14.41 -20.69
N ARG A 176 -7.93 14.47 -20.18
CA ARG A 176 -6.72 14.25 -21.00
C ARG A 176 -6.70 12.90 -21.70
N ALA A 177 -7.23 11.85 -21.05
CA ALA A 177 -7.31 10.53 -21.66
C ALA A 177 -8.33 10.51 -22.81
N ARG A 178 -9.48 11.17 -22.65
CA ARG A 178 -10.48 11.32 -23.72
C ARG A 178 -9.92 12.09 -24.91
N ASP A 179 -9.23 13.20 -24.66
CA ASP A 179 -8.61 14.00 -25.72
C ASP A 179 -7.59 13.20 -26.53
N ARG A 180 -6.71 12.44 -25.85
CA ARG A 180 -5.74 11.56 -26.53
C ARG A 180 -6.39 10.45 -27.34
N ILE A 181 -7.50 9.88 -26.86
CA ILE A 181 -8.25 8.87 -27.62
C ILE A 181 -8.88 9.51 -28.86
N ALA A 182 -9.44 10.70 -28.74
CA ALA A 182 -10.00 11.44 -29.87
C ALA A 182 -8.91 11.75 -30.92
N GLU A 183 -7.76 12.28 -30.49
CA GLU A 183 -6.62 12.55 -31.36
C GLU A 183 -6.10 11.27 -32.05
N ALA A 184 -5.94 10.17 -31.30
CA ALA A 184 -5.53 8.90 -31.88
C ALA A 184 -6.54 8.36 -32.91
N THR A 185 -7.84 8.56 -32.66
CA THR A 185 -8.90 8.15 -33.59
C THR A 185 -8.83 8.97 -34.89
N GLU A 186 -8.58 10.27 -34.80
CA GLU A 186 -8.39 11.15 -35.95
C GLU A 186 -7.15 10.74 -36.76
N GLN A 187 -6.00 10.53 -36.10
CA GLN A 187 -4.78 10.05 -36.74
C GLN A 187 -4.98 8.69 -37.43
N MET A 188 -5.74 7.78 -36.83
CA MET A 188 -6.08 6.49 -37.44
C MET A 188 -6.97 6.66 -38.68
N ALA A 189 -7.92 7.60 -38.64
CA ALA A 189 -8.77 7.90 -39.80
C ALA A 189 -7.94 8.50 -40.95
N ASP A 190 -7.04 9.43 -40.65
CA ASP A 190 -6.12 10.00 -41.63
C ASP A 190 -5.16 8.97 -42.22
N ALA A 191 -4.60 8.08 -41.38
CA ALA A 191 -3.73 7.01 -41.84
C ALA A 191 -4.46 6.04 -42.79
N ARG A 192 -5.74 5.74 -42.53
CA ARG A 192 -6.57 4.93 -43.43
C ARG A 192 -6.82 5.64 -44.76
N ARG A 193 -7.19 6.93 -44.73
CA ARG A 193 -7.37 7.74 -45.94
C ARG A 193 -6.11 7.73 -46.81
N LEU A 194 -4.95 7.97 -46.20
CA LEU A 194 -3.66 7.92 -46.90
C LEU A 194 -3.33 6.53 -47.46
N ALA A 195 -3.68 5.47 -46.74
CA ALA A 195 -3.48 4.10 -47.22
C ALA A 195 -4.39 3.78 -48.41
N ASP A 196 -5.65 4.23 -48.38
CA ASP A 196 -6.60 4.07 -49.48
C ASP A 196 -6.14 4.85 -50.72
N GLU A 197 -5.70 6.11 -50.56
CA GLU A 197 -5.11 6.93 -51.63
C GLU A 197 -3.88 6.25 -52.26
N ALA A 198 -2.99 5.70 -51.43
CA ALA A 198 -1.80 4.98 -51.91
C ALA A 198 -2.17 3.68 -52.66
N ALA A 199 -3.19 2.96 -52.20
CA ALA A 199 -3.68 1.75 -52.84
C ALA A 199 -4.30 2.07 -54.22
N GLU A 200 -5.12 3.13 -54.31
CA GLU A 200 -5.69 3.61 -55.58
C GLU A 200 -4.58 4.00 -56.57
N ALA A 201 -3.59 4.79 -56.14
CA ALA A 201 -2.46 5.19 -56.98
C ALA A 201 -1.66 3.97 -57.48
N ALA A 202 -1.43 2.97 -56.63
CA ALA A 202 -0.74 1.75 -57.01
C ALA A 202 -1.54 0.92 -58.03
N GLN A 203 -2.86 0.80 -57.86
CA GLN A 203 -3.74 0.13 -58.82
C GLN A 203 -3.76 0.84 -60.17
N GLU A 204 -3.81 2.18 -60.17
CA GLU A 204 -3.78 2.97 -61.40
C GLU A 204 -2.44 2.77 -62.13
N ALA A 205 -1.32 2.84 -61.41
CA ALA A 205 0.01 2.61 -61.98
C ALA A 205 0.15 1.19 -62.55
N ALA A 206 -0.36 0.17 -61.86
CA ALA A 206 -0.36 -1.21 -62.34
C ALA A 206 -1.22 -1.36 -63.61
N ALA A 207 -2.40 -0.74 -63.66
CA ALA A 207 -3.27 -0.75 -64.82
C ALA A 207 -2.63 -0.03 -66.03
N GLN A 208 -1.96 1.11 -65.80
CA GLN A 208 -1.19 1.82 -66.83
C GLN A 208 -0.03 0.95 -67.36
N ALA A 209 0.71 0.28 -66.47
CA ALA A 209 1.79 -0.63 -66.85
C ALA A 209 1.28 -1.83 -67.66
N GLN A 210 0.14 -2.41 -67.28
CA GLN A 210 -0.49 -3.50 -68.02
C GLN A 210 -0.93 -3.06 -69.42
N ARG A 211 -1.53 -1.88 -69.56
CA ARG A 211 -1.90 -1.32 -70.88
C ARG A 211 -0.68 -1.17 -71.77
N ARG A 212 0.39 -0.55 -71.27
CA ARG A 212 1.66 -0.40 -72.01
C ARG A 212 2.28 -1.75 -72.39
N ALA A 213 2.24 -2.73 -71.48
CA ALA A 213 2.74 -4.07 -71.77
C ALA A 213 1.92 -4.77 -72.86
N GLN A 214 0.59 -4.59 -72.87
CA GLN A 214 -0.29 -5.11 -73.93
C GLN A 214 -0.05 -4.42 -75.28
N GLU A 215 0.12 -3.09 -75.28
CA GLU A 215 0.48 -2.31 -76.47
C GLU A 215 1.82 -2.82 -77.06
N LEU A 216 2.87 -2.90 -76.23
CA LEU A 216 4.18 -3.41 -76.66
C LEU A 216 4.12 -4.86 -77.15
N ALA A 217 3.34 -5.71 -76.49
CA ALA A 217 3.15 -7.09 -76.93
C ALA A 217 2.38 -7.17 -78.27
N GLY A 218 1.42 -6.26 -78.49
CA GLY A 218 0.74 -6.08 -79.77
C GLY A 218 1.71 -5.69 -80.88
N GLU A 219 2.47 -4.61 -80.68
CA GLU A 219 3.51 -4.14 -81.61
C GLU A 219 4.53 -5.23 -81.92
N ALA A 220 4.96 -5.99 -80.91
CA ALA A 220 5.91 -7.08 -81.09
C ALA A 220 5.34 -8.22 -81.95
N ARG A 221 4.05 -8.54 -81.80
CA ARG A 221 3.37 -9.55 -82.63
C ARG A 221 3.20 -9.08 -84.07
N GLU A 222 2.81 -7.83 -84.28
CA GLU A 222 2.71 -7.23 -85.61
C GLU A 222 4.06 -7.27 -86.33
N ARG A 223 5.13 -6.82 -85.66
CA ARG A 223 6.50 -6.89 -86.23
C ARG A 223 6.95 -8.32 -86.51
N ALA A 224 6.58 -9.28 -85.66
CA ALA A 224 6.89 -10.69 -85.90
C ALA A 224 6.14 -11.22 -87.13
N GLN A 225 4.85 -10.90 -87.28
CA GLN A 225 4.05 -11.25 -88.46
C GLN A 225 4.62 -10.63 -89.73
N GLU A 226 4.95 -9.33 -89.72
CA GLU A 226 5.61 -8.66 -90.85
C GLU A 226 6.95 -9.32 -91.20
N ALA A 227 7.72 -9.76 -90.20
CA ALA A 227 8.97 -10.46 -90.43
C ALA A 227 8.74 -11.85 -91.05
N ASP A 228 7.78 -12.62 -90.55
CA ASP A 228 7.40 -13.93 -91.09
C ASP A 228 6.87 -13.82 -92.53
N GLU A 229 6.08 -12.78 -92.83
CA GLU A 229 5.63 -12.46 -94.19
C GLU A 229 6.82 -12.17 -95.11
N ARG A 230 7.76 -11.30 -94.69
CA ARG A 230 8.99 -11.02 -95.47
C ARG A 230 9.86 -12.26 -95.67
N VAL A 231 9.95 -13.15 -94.69
CA VAL A 231 10.66 -14.43 -94.83
C VAL A 231 9.95 -15.30 -95.88
N THR A 232 8.63 -15.41 -95.82
CA THR A 232 7.83 -16.17 -96.79
C THR A 232 7.98 -15.60 -98.21
N GLU A 233 7.92 -14.28 -98.37
CA GLU A 233 8.17 -13.60 -99.65
C GLU A 233 9.59 -13.88 -100.17
N ALA A 234 10.60 -13.82 -99.30
CA ALA A 234 11.98 -14.12 -99.66
C ALA A 234 12.16 -15.59 -100.08
N GLU A 235 11.52 -16.53 -99.39
CA GLU A 235 11.51 -17.96 -99.75
C GLU A 235 10.83 -18.19 -101.12
N GLN A 236 9.70 -17.55 -101.38
CA GLN A 236 9.02 -17.62 -102.69
C GLN A 236 9.88 -17.03 -103.80
N ALA A 237 10.53 -15.88 -103.56
CA ALA A 237 11.47 -15.27 -104.49
C ALA A 237 12.67 -16.19 -104.76
N GLN A 238 13.20 -16.87 -103.72
CA GLN A 238 14.27 -17.84 -103.85
C GLN A 238 13.83 -19.08 -104.65
N GLN A 239 12.63 -19.62 -104.42
CA GLN A 239 12.08 -20.73 -105.20
C GLN A 239 11.87 -20.35 -106.67
N THR A 240 11.41 -19.13 -106.93
CA THR A 240 11.26 -18.59 -108.30
C THR A 240 12.63 -18.42 -108.96
N ALA A 241 13.61 -17.89 -108.24
CA ALA A 241 14.98 -17.78 -108.74
C ALA A 241 15.62 -19.16 -108.98
N ALA A 242 15.37 -20.14 -108.11
CA ALA A 242 15.89 -21.51 -108.23
C ALA A 242 15.25 -22.27 -109.40
N SER A 243 13.95 -22.10 -109.63
CA SER A 243 13.27 -22.68 -110.80
C SER A 243 13.80 -22.06 -112.10
N HIS A 244 13.92 -20.73 -112.19
CA HIS A 244 14.57 -20.07 -113.32
C HIS A 244 16.02 -20.51 -113.54
N ALA A 245 16.82 -20.65 -112.47
CA ALA A 245 18.17 -21.17 -112.57
C ALA A 245 18.20 -22.63 -113.06
N GLY A 246 17.24 -23.45 -112.62
CA GLY A 246 17.05 -24.82 -113.10
C GLY A 246 16.69 -24.90 -114.58
N ASP A 247 15.83 -24.00 -115.07
CA ASP A 247 15.47 -23.90 -116.49
C ASP A 247 16.67 -23.49 -117.34
N ILE A 248 17.47 -22.51 -116.88
CA ILE A 248 18.71 -22.08 -117.56
C ILE A 248 19.73 -23.22 -117.58
N ALA A 249 19.93 -23.92 -116.45
CA ALA A 249 20.86 -25.04 -116.38
C ALA A 249 20.44 -26.21 -117.28
N ARG A 250 19.13 -26.43 -117.46
CA ARG A 250 18.60 -27.46 -118.37
C ARG A 250 18.79 -27.07 -119.83
N ALA A 251 18.61 -25.80 -120.18
CA ALA A 251 18.88 -25.27 -121.52
C ALA A 251 20.37 -25.42 -121.92
N LEU A 252 21.29 -25.28 -120.95
CA LEU A 252 22.74 -25.39 -121.19
C LEU A 252 23.27 -26.83 -121.25
N ARG A 253 22.49 -27.85 -120.85
CA ARG A 253 22.94 -29.26 -120.76
C ARG A 253 22.55 -30.13 -121.97
N ALA A 254 21.87 -29.57 -122.96
CA ALA A 254 21.54 -30.28 -124.20
C ALA A 254 22.77 -30.30 -125.13
N PRO A 255 23.31 -31.47 -125.52
CA PRO A 255 24.39 -31.54 -126.52
C PRO A 255 23.83 -31.21 -127.91
N GLU A 256 24.34 -30.14 -128.53
CA GLU A 256 24.10 -29.83 -129.94
C GLU A 256 24.77 -30.89 -130.82
N VAL A 257 23.97 -31.67 -131.54
CA VAL A 257 24.43 -32.50 -132.65
C VAL A 257 24.49 -31.58 -133.88
N PRO A 258 25.65 -31.43 -134.56
CA PRO A 258 25.76 -30.59 -135.75
C PRO A 258 24.80 -31.05 -136.85
N ASP A 259 24.01 -30.13 -137.41
CA ASP A 259 22.98 -30.42 -138.42
C ASP A 259 23.58 -30.93 -139.77
N ASP A 260 24.86 -30.70 -140.03
CA ASP A 260 25.55 -31.12 -141.26
C ASP A 260 26.49 -32.31 -141.02
N LEU A 261 25.90 -33.47 -140.77
CA LEU A 261 26.64 -34.74 -140.64
C LEU A 261 27.36 -35.15 -141.93
N ASP A 262 26.88 -34.69 -143.10
CA ASP A 262 27.43 -35.04 -144.41
C ASP A 262 28.79 -34.39 -144.70
N GLU A 263 29.12 -33.27 -144.05
CA GLU A 263 30.41 -32.58 -144.23
C GLU A 263 31.53 -33.23 -143.40
N LEU A 264 31.17 -33.99 -142.37
CA LEU A 264 32.13 -34.61 -141.47
C LEU A 264 32.92 -35.70 -142.18
N THR A 265 34.21 -35.74 -141.89
CA THR A 265 35.06 -36.85 -142.31
C THR A 265 34.62 -38.13 -141.59
N ARG A 266 34.85 -39.29 -142.20
CA ARG A 266 34.50 -40.58 -141.59
C ARG A 266 35.10 -40.75 -140.17
N LYS A 267 36.25 -40.12 -139.89
CA LYS A 267 36.85 -40.13 -138.54
C LYS A 267 36.03 -39.31 -137.54
N GLU A 268 35.57 -38.13 -137.94
CA GLU A 268 34.73 -37.28 -137.10
C GLU A 268 33.36 -37.93 -136.86
N LEU A 269 32.80 -38.61 -137.87
CA LEU A 269 31.59 -39.41 -137.70
C LEU A 269 31.82 -40.61 -136.78
N LEU A 270 33.00 -41.23 -136.79
CA LEU A 270 33.32 -42.30 -135.83
C LEU A 270 33.39 -41.79 -134.39
N ASP A 271 33.99 -40.62 -134.14
CA ASP A 271 34.05 -40.03 -132.80
C ASP A 271 32.66 -39.57 -132.31
N LEU A 272 31.85 -39.04 -133.22
CA LEU A 272 30.46 -38.70 -132.92
C LEU A 272 29.63 -39.96 -132.63
N ALA A 273 29.83 -41.03 -133.41
CA ALA A 273 29.24 -42.35 -133.17
C ALA A 273 29.71 -43.00 -131.86
N VAL A 274 30.93 -42.73 -131.38
CA VAL A 274 31.39 -43.14 -130.04
C VAL A 274 30.58 -42.41 -128.96
N THR A 275 30.39 -41.10 -129.12
CA THR A 275 29.67 -40.25 -128.15
C THR A 275 28.19 -40.62 -128.07
N LEU A 276 27.61 -41.07 -129.18
CA LEU A 276 26.22 -41.52 -129.29
C LEU A 276 26.03 -43.03 -129.07
N ASP A 277 27.10 -43.77 -128.77
CA ASP A 277 27.11 -45.21 -128.53
C ASP A 277 26.52 -46.07 -129.67
N VAL A 278 26.80 -45.68 -130.91
CA VAL A 278 26.37 -46.41 -132.11
C VAL A 278 27.18 -47.72 -132.24
N THR A 279 26.47 -48.84 -132.30
CA THR A 279 27.04 -50.20 -132.36
C THR A 279 27.41 -50.57 -133.80
N GLY A 280 28.56 -51.23 -134.03
CA GLY A 280 29.00 -51.63 -135.38
C GLY A 280 29.68 -50.52 -136.20
N ARG A 281 29.87 -49.33 -135.61
CA ARG A 281 30.41 -48.11 -136.24
C ARG A 281 31.69 -48.28 -137.08
N SER A 282 32.59 -49.19 -136.69
CA SER A 282 33.86 -49.43 -137.41
C SER A 282 33.71 -50.17 -138.74
N ALA A 283 32.62 -50.92 -138.94
CA ALA A 283 32.34 -51.64 -140.19
C ALA A 283 31.54 -50.79 -141.19
N MET A 284 30.90 -49.71 -140.72
CA MET A 284 30.01 -48.87 -141.51
C MET A 284 30.77 -47.94 -142.46
N ASN A 285 30.24 -47.76 -143.66
CA ASN A 285 30.68 -46.70 -144.57
C ASN A 285 30.22 -45.31 -144.07
N LYS A 286 30.64 -44.23 -144.74
CA LYS A 286 30.35 -42.86 -144.30
C LYS A 286 28.84 -42.60 -144.23
N ASP A 287 28.09 -43.03 -145.24
CA ASP A 287 26.65 -42.80 -145.36
C ASP A 287 25.86 -43.61 -144.32
N GLU A 288 26.34 -44.83 -144.02
CA GLU A 288 25.83 -45.67 -142.93
C GLU A 288 26.08 -45.05 -141.55
N LEU A 289 27.24 -44.42 -141.34
CA LEU A 289 27.53 -43.69 -140.10
C LEU A 289 26.64 -42.46 -139.94
N VAL A 290 26.43 -41.67 -141.00
CA VAL A 290 25.51 -40.52 -140.97
C VAL A 290 24.10 -40.96 -140.59
N SER A 291 23.58 -42.00 -141.26
CA SER A 291 22.24 -42.52 -140.97
C SER A 291 22.11 -43.07 -139.55
N ALA A 292 23.10 -43.83 -139.08
CA ALA A 292 23.09 -44.40 -137.73
C ALA A 292 23.23 -43.32 -136.63
N ILE A 293 23.96 -42.24 -136.91
CA ILE A 293 24.07 -41.07 -136.04
C ILE A 293 22.78 -40.27 -136.02
N ASP A 294 22.13 -40.03 -137.16
CA ASP A 294 20.82 -39.37 -137.22
C ASP A 294 19.78 -40.17 -136.42
N GLU A 295 19.73 -41.50 -136.61
CA GLU A 295 18.82 -42.39 -135.89
C GLU A 295 19.09 -42.38 -134.37
N ALA A 296 20.34 -42.50 -133.94
CA ALA A 296 20.71 -42.43 -132.53
C ALA A 296 20.44 -41.05 -131.91
N SER A 297 20.58 -39.96 -132.69
CA SER A 297 20.27 -38.60 -132.23
C SER A 297 18.77 -38.39 -132.01
N ARG A 298 17.92 -38.96 -132.89
CA ARG A 298 16.45 -38.91 -132.77
C ARG A 298 15.94 -39.74 -131.60
N GLN A 299 16.62 -40.82 -131.25
CA GLN A 299 16.24 -41.67 -130.13
C GLN A 299 16.60 -41.06 -128.75
N LYS A 300 17.43 -40.01 -128.73
CA LYS A 300 17.97 -39.36 -127.51
C LYS A 300 17.42 -37.94 -127.27
N ARG A 301 16.66 -37.39 -128.21
CA ARG A 301 15.79 -36.21 -128.03
C ARG A 301 14.47 -36.64 -127.37
#